data_AF-A0A7Z9LNQ9-F1
#
_entry.id   AF-A0A7Z9LNQ9-F1
#
_cell.length_a   1.000
_cell.length_b   1.000
_cell.length_c   1.000
_cell.angle_alpha   90.00
_cell.angle_beta   90.00
_cell.angle_gamma   90.00
#
_symmetry.space_group_name_H-M   'P 1'
#
loop_
_entity.id
_entity.type
_entity.pdbx_description
1 polymer ?
#
loop_
_entity_poly.entity_id
_entity_poly.type
_entity_poly.pdbx_seq_one_letter_code
_entity_poly.pdbx_strand_id
1 'polypeptide(L)'
;MLLLPGSDGQITLPTIMINGDADYLKLLETKQKPLFDMLGTPPEHKKHYLIDGGHMPDKAIIAREALVWLDRYQPLTLEDEPEN
;
A
#
# COMPACT_ATOMS: atom_id res chain seq x y z
N MET A 1 -26.86 -3.68 15.28
CA MET A 1 -25.76 -2.74 15.48
C MET A 1 -24.86 -2.85 14.27
N LEU A 2 -25.05 -1.98 13.28
CA LEU A 2 -24.20 -1.93 12.07
C LEU A 2 -22.96 -1.12 12.46
N LEU A 3 -21.79 -1.75 12.49
CA LEU A 3 -20.51 -1.04 12.60
C LEU A 3 -20.31 -0.26 11.30
N LEU A 4 -20.19 1.06 11.42
CA LEU A 4 -19.76 1.89 10.29
C LEU A 4 -18.28 1.56 10.01
N PRO A 5 -17.86 1.38 8.75
CA PRO A 5 -16.45 1.16 8.44
C PRO A 5 -15.60 2.31 9.02
N GLY A 6 -14.67 1.97 9.92
CA GLY A 6 -13.75 2.92 10.57
C GLY A 6 -13.87 3.08 12.09
N SER A 7 -14.84 2.44 12.76
CA SER A 7 -15.00 2.55 14.23
C SER A 7 -13.95 1.79 15.06
N ASP A 8 -13.20 0.87 14.44
CA ASP A 8 -12.37 -0.12 15.15
C ASP A 8 -10.85 0.14 14.99
N GLY A 9 -10.45 1.36 14.59
CA GLY A 9 -9.04 1.74 14.45
C GLY A 9 -8.33 1.19 13.20
N GLN A 10 -9.08 0.63 12.25
CA GLN A 10 -8.54 0.12 11.00
C GLN A 10 -8.23 1.26 10.01
N ILE A 11 -7.22 1.07 9.17
CA ILE A 11 -6.88 2.00 8.07
C ILE A 11 -7.93 1.87 6.96
N THR A 12 -8.69 2.93 6.72
CA THR A 12 -9.75 2.99 5.68
C THR A 12 -9.37 3.79 4.43
N LEU A 13 -8.28 4.56 4.48
CA LEU A 13 -7.76 5.33 3.36
C LEU A 13 -7.13 4.43 2.28
N PRO A 14 -7.12 4.86 1.00
CA PRO A 14 -6.47 4.11 -0.07
C PRO A 14 -5.02 3.74 0.26
N THR A 15 -4.70 2.44 0.27
CA THR A 15 -3.44 1.93 0.82
C THR A 15 -2.79 0.91 -0.12
N ILE A 16 -1.49 1.05 -0.34
CA ILE A 16 -0.66 0.00 -0.96
C ILE A 16 0.27 -0.62 0.06
N MET A 17 0.52 -1.91 -0.11
CA MET A 17 1.57 -2.64 0.60
C MET A 17 2.53 -3.20 -0.44
N ILE A 18 3.82 -2.85 -0.33
CA ILE A 18 4.84 -3.27 -1.29
C ILE A 18 5.87 -4.12 -0.55
N ASN A 19 6.07 -5.36 -0.97
CA ASN A 19 6.99 -6.29 -0.33
C ASN A 19 7.69 -7.19 -1.35
N GLY A 20 8.79 -7.81 -0.89
CA GLY A 20 9.41 -8.93 -1.59
C GLY A 20 8.63 -10.22 -1.35
N ASP A 21 8.46 -11.04 -2.37
CA ASP A 21 7.81 -12.34 -2.27
C ASP A 21 8.67 -13.40 -1.55
N ALA A 22 9.98 -13.26 -1.62
CA ALA A 22 10.98 -14.11 -0.97
C ALA A 22 11.54 -13.50 0.32
N ASP A 23 10.85 -12.54 0.95
CA ASP A 23 11.25 -12.01 2.26
C ASP A 23 11.09 -13.07 3.36
N TYR A 24 12.21 -13.66 3.78
CA TYR A 24 12.27 -14.68 4.82
C TYR A 24 11.97 -14.14 6.24
N LEU A 25 12.12 -12.83 6.47
CA LEU A 25 11.74 -12.18 7.74
C LEU A 25 10.24 -11.89 7.78
N LYS A 26 9.67 -11.54 6.63
CA LYS A 26 8.25 -11.22 6.44
C LYS A 26 7.60 -12.24 5.51
N LEU A 27 7.47 -13.48 5.98
CA LEU A 27 6.84 -14.57 5.21
C LEU A 27 5.49 -14.16 4.62
N LEU A 28 5.31 -14.41 3.32
CA LEU A 28 4.13 -14.01 2.56
C LEU A 28 2.82 -14.48 3.20
N GLU A 29 2.70 -15.79 3.39
CA GLU A 29 1.44 -16.42 3.82
C GLU A 29 1.06 -16.12 5.26
N THR A 30 2.04 -16.03 6.16
CA THR A 30 1.78 -15.97 7.60
C THR A 30 1.96 -14.58 8.21
N LYS A 31 2.50 -13.63 7.46
CA LYS A 31 2.74 -12.25 7.93
C LYS A 31 2.18 -11.19 6.99
N GLN A 32 2.54 -11.24 5.71
CA GLN A 32 2.15 -10.18 4.77
C GLN A 32 0.65 -10.23 4.46
N LYS A 33 0.14 -11.37 3.97
CA LYS A 33 -1.29 -11.50 3.62
C LYS A 33 -2.23 -11.21 4.80
N PRO A 34 -2.01 -11.77 6.02
CA PRO A 34 -2.86 -11.44 7.15
C PRO A 34 -2.87 -9.95 7.49
N LEU A 35 -1.71 -9.28 7.41
CA LEU A 35 -1.64 -7.83 7.66
C LEU A 35 -2.45 -7.04 6.61
N PHE A 36 -2.35 -7.41 5.34
CA PHE A 36 -3.09 -6.78 4.26
C PHE A 36 -4.61 -7.01 4.35
N ASP A 37 -5.01 -8.21 4.77
CA ASP A 37 -6.41 -8.59 4.96
C ASP A 37 -7.06 -7.81 6.12
N MET A 38 -6.28 -7.47 7.15
CA MET A 38 -6.71 -6.64 8.28
C MET A 38 -6.95 -5.16 7.92
N LEU A 39 -6.54 -4.70 6.73
CA LEU A 39 -6.83 -3.33 6.30
C LEU A 39 -8.31 -3.17 6.00
N GLY A 40 -8.96 -2.23 6.69
CA GLY A 40 -10.34 -1.80 6.47
C GLY A 40 -10.54 -0.96 5.19
N THR A 41 -9.51 -0.81 4.37
CA THR A 41 -9.56 -0.12 3.08
C THR A 41 -10.42 -0.93 2.10
N PRO A 42 -11.34 -0.28 1.35
CA PRO A 42 -12.13 -0.96 0.32
C PRO A 42 -11.24 -1.74 -0.66
N PRO A 43 -11.61 -2.95 -1.10
CA PRO A 43 -10.78 -3.79 -1.98
C PRO A 43 -10.28 -3.09 -3.25
N GLU A 44 -11.10 -2.24 -3.85
CA GLU A 44 -10.77 -1.43 -5.03
C GLU A 44 -9.73 -0.34 -4.75
N HIS A 45 -9.55 0.02 -3.48
CA HIS A 45 -8.66 1.05 -2.98
C HIS A 45 -7.50 0.46 -2.16
N LYS A 46 -7.25 -0.84 -2.23
CA LYS A 46 -6.02 -1.43 -1.70
C LYS A 46 -5.34 -2.39 -2.65
N LYS A 47 -4.01 -2.47 -2.60
CA LYS A 47 -3.23 -3.42 -3.41
C LYS A 47 -1.96 -3.87 -2.71
N HIS A 48 -1.70 -5.18 -2.76
CA HIS A 48 -0.46 -5.80 -2.31
C HIS A 48 0.42 -6.07 -3.53
N TYR A 49 1.49 -5.30 -3.68
CA TYR A 49 2.51 -5.52 -4.70
C TYR A 49 3.56 -6.49 -4.17
N LEU A 50 3.62 -7.66 -4.81
CA LEU A 50 4.66 -8.65 -4.60
C LEU A 50 5.69 -8.49 -5.69
N ILE A 51 6.88 -8.06 -5.29
CA ILE A 51 8.02 -7.88 -6.18
C ILE A 51 8.94 -9.08 -5.99
N ASP A 52 9.41 -9.66 -7.09
CA ASP A 52 10.44 -10.70 -7.05
C ASP A 52 11.66 -10.18 -6.29
N GLY A 53 11.96 -10.81 -5.15
CA GLY A 53 13.07 -10.42 -4.30
C GLY A 53 12.86 -10.67 -2.81
N GLY A 54 13.94 -10.46 -2.04
CA GLY A 54 13.96 -10.63 -0.60
C GLY A 54 13.45 -9.40 0.17
N HIS A 55 14.05 -9.16 1.33
CA HIS A 55 13.62 -8.09 2.25
C HIS A 55 13.62 -6.68 1.64
N MET A 56 14.48 -6.42 0.65
CA MET A 56 14.59 -5.13 -0.03
C MET A 56 14.43 -5.32 -1.55
N PRO A 57 13.21 -5.23 -2.07
CA PRO A 57 12.95 -5.25 -3.49
C PRO A 57 13.59 -4.07 -4.23
N ASP A 58 13.60 -4.12 -5.57
CA ASP A 58 14.13 -3.05 -6.41
C ASP A 58 13.46 -1.71 -6.09
N LYS A 59 14.27 -0.72 -5.70
CA LYS A 59 13.83 0.62 -5.29
C LYS A 59 13.12 1.37 -6.42
N ALA A 60 13.50 1.16 -7.67
CA ALA A 60 12.85 1.77 -8.82
C ALA A 60 11.43 1.23 -9.01
N ILE A 61 11.22 -0.06 -8.75
CA ILE A 61 9.87 -0.66 -8.76
C ILE A 61 9.04 -0.07 -7.62
N ILE A 62 9.59 0.00 -6.40
CA ILE A 62 8.89 0.59 -5.24
C ILE A 62 8.48 2.05 -5.56
N ALA A 63 9.42 2.86 -6.05
CA ALA A 63 9.16 4.25 -6.39
C ALA A 63 8.08 4.38 -7.46
N ARG A 64 8.14 3.56 -8.52
CA ARG A 64 7.14 3.57 -9.59
C ARG A 64 5.74 3.25 -9.06
N GLU A 65 5.57 2.15 -8.31
CA GLU A 65 4.25 1.76 -7.83
C GLU A 65 3.68 2.77 -6.82
N ALA A 66 4.53 3.42 -6.03
CA ALA A 66 4.13 4.51 -5.15
C ALA A 66 3.66 5.74 -5.94
N LEU A 67 4.40 6.16 -6.97
CA LEU A 67 4.03 7.30 -7.83
C LEU A 67 2.72 7.03 -8.57
N VAL A 68 2.55 5.85 -9.17
CA VAL A 68 1.29 5.46 -9.85
C VAL A 68 0.09 5.50 -8.88
N TRP A 69 0.31 5.14 -7.61
CA TRP A 69 -0.74 5.23 -6.60
C TRP A 69 -1.07 6.68 -6.24
N LEU A 70 -0.04 7.51 -6.05
CA LEU A 70 -0.21 8.94 -5.76
C LEU A 70 -0.92 9.65 -6.92
N ASP A 71 -0.54 9.40 -8.17
CA ASP A 71 -1.21 9.97 -9.36
C ASP A 71 -2.72 9.70 -9.36
N ARG A 72 -3.17 8.57 -8.80
CA ARG A 72 -4.59 8.22 -8.71
C ARG A 72 -5.34 8.96 -7.61
N TYR A 73 -4.75 9.13 -6.43
CA TYR A 73 -5.46 9.61 -5.23
C TYR A 73 -5.06 11.01 -4.76
N GLN A 74 -3.88 11.47 -5.17
CA GLN A 74 -3.32 12.78 -4.88
C GLN A 74 -2.50 13.26 -6.10
N PRO A 75 -3.17 13.48 -7.25
CA PRO A 75 -2.48 14.02 -8.43
C PRO A 75 -1.90 15.39 -8.08
N LEU A 76 -0.67 15.64 -8.53
CA LEU A 76 -0.07 16.96 -8.42
C LEU A 76 -0.86 17.94 -9.28
N THR A 77 -1.16 19.10 -8.70
CA THR A 77 -1.75 20.23 -9.39
C THR A 77 -0.69 21.30 -9.61
N LEU A 78 -0.93 22.24 -10.54
CA LEU A 78 -0.02 23.36 -10.80
C LEU A 78 0.16 24.29 -9.58
N GLU A 79 -0.67 24.12 -8.54
CA GLU A 79 -0.60 24.85 -7.27
C GLU A 79 0.38 24.20 -6.28
N ASP A 80 0.80 22.95 -6.52
CA ASP A 80 1.70 22.18 -5.66
C ASP A 80 3.19 22.34 -6.03
N GLU A 81 3.51 23.19 -7.01
CA GLU A 81 4.90 23.50 -7.39
C GLU A 81 5.62 24.16 -6.22
N PRO A 82 6.77 23.62 -5.76
CA PRO A 82 7.51 24.26 -4.69
C PRO A 82 7.95 25.65 -5.13
N GLU A 83 7.69 26.66 -4.29
CA GLU A 83 8.26 27.99 -4.48
C GLU A 83 9.78 27.84 -4.60
N ASN A 84 10.29 28.23 -5.77
CA ASN A 84 11.66 28.05 -6.22
C ASN A 84 12.67 28.83 -5.36
#